data_AF-P81233-F1
#
_entry.id   AF-P81233-F1
#
_cell.length_a   1.000
_cell.length_b   1.000
_cell.length_c   1.000
_cell.angle_alpha   90.00
_cell.angle_beta   90.00
_cell.angle_gamma   90.00
#
_symmetry.space_group_name_H-M   'P 1'
#
loop_
_entity.id
_entity.type
_entity.pdbx_description
1 polymer ?
#
loop_
_entity_poly.entity_id
_entity_poly.type
_entity_poly.pdbx_seq_one_letter_code
_entity_poly.pdbx_strand_id
1 'polypeptide(L)'
;MKGINPFYFYIGMALILASIVSILLITKSILLFILLAFGSLVGITLILIYISRKILKIDKGRLKKEVKRIFGNRVYKILRLMLVLGYAGFIYFSGTFYNSAVLFFIFIVAFTISEFYKTYRIRIYEKGILIEGIAFYSWEEIEKTTNKDKNQTILKIKGIPKKIVINEII
;
A
#
# COMPACT_ATOMS: atom_id res chain seq x y z
N MET A 1 8.49 10.68 -11.38
CA MET A 1 7.25 10.50 -10.61
C MET A 1 6.94 11.77 -9.85
N LYS A 2 5.68 12.19 -9.76
CA LYS A 2 5.24 13.28 -8.88
C LYS A 2 4.26 12.75 -7.83
N GLY A 3 4.57 12.95 -6.54
CA GLY A 3 3.78 12.43 -5.41
C GLY A 3 4.59 11.45 -4.57
N ILE A 4 3.92 10.53 -3.87
CA ILE A 4 4.57 9.41 -3.15
C ILE A 4 4.12 8.10 -3.75
N ASN A 5 5.07 7.20 -4.00
CA ASN A 5 4.80 5.88 -4.53
C ASN A 5 3.82 5.16 -3.59
N PRO A 6 2.62 4.77 -4.06
CA PRO A 6 1.59 4.16 -3.20
C PRO A 6 2.11 2.93 -2.47
N PHE A 7 2.99 2.15 -3.13
CA PHE A 7 3.55 0.95 -2.55
C PHE A 7 4.42 1.24 -1.32
N TYR A 8 5.36 2.18 -1.43
CA TYR A 8 6.19 2.59 -0.29
C TYR A 8 5.38 3.32 0.78
N PHE A 9 4.39 4.12 0.38
CA PHE A 9 3.48 4.78 1.32
C PHE A 9 2.76 3.77 2.21
N TYR A 10 2.19 2.70 1.63
CA TYR A 10 1.48 1.69 2.42
C TYR A 10 2.40 0.83 3.29
N ILE A 11 3.61 0.52 2.82
CA ILE A 11 4.63 -0.13 3.68
C ILE A 11 4.99 0.79 4.86
N GLY A 12 5.21 2.08 4.61
CA GLY A 12 5.47 3.05 5.67
C GLY A 12 4.34 3.13 6.69
N MET A 13 3.08 3.16 6.23
CA MET A 13 1.90 3.13 7.10
C MET A 13 1.83 1.86 7.95
N ALA A 14 2.12 0.71 7.36
CA ALA A 14 2.19 -0.58 8.06
C ALA A 14 3.25 -0.56 9.17
N LEU A 15 4.44 0.00 8.88
CA LEU A 15 5.52 0.12 9.85
C LEU A 15 5.16 1.09 10.99
N ILE A 16 4.55 2.25 10.68
CA ILE A 16 4.09 3.20 11.71
C ILE A 16 3.08 2.54 12.64
N LEU A 17 2.06 1.88 12.08
CA LEU A 17 1.05 1.19 12.88
C LEU A 17 1.69 0.13 13.78
N ALA A 18 2.61 -0.65 13.21
CA ALA A 18 3.37 -1.64 13.95
C ALA A 18 4.14 -1.00 15.12
N SER A 19 4.94 0.04 14.88
CA SER A 19 5.72 0.73 15.91
C SER A 19 4.84 1.25 17.06
N ILE A 20 3.66 1.81 16.74
CA ILE A 20 2.71 2.29 17.76
C ILE A 20 2.21 1.14 18.63
N VAL A 21 1.87 0.00 18.02
CA VAL A 21 1.46 -1.21 18.76
C VAL A 21 2.62 -1.77 19.60
N SER A 22 3.87 -1.74 19.12
CA SER A 22 5.04 -2.15 19.91
C SER A 22 5.19 -1.32 21.16
N ILE A 23 5.08 0.01 21.02
CA ILE A 23 5.24 0.93 22.13
C ILE A 23 4.15 0.68 23.17
N LEU A 24 2.90 0.39 22.76
CA LEU A 24 1.84 -0.02 23.67
C LEU A 24 2.17 -1.32 24.42
N LEU A 25 2.66 -2.35 23.72
CA LEU A 25 3.00 -3.63 24.34
C LEU A 25 4.14 -3.52 25.36
N ILE A 26 5.16 -2.71 25.06
CA ILE A 26 6.34 -2.51 25.90
C ILE A 26 6.00 -1.63 27.11
N THR A 27 5.40 -0.47 26.87
CA THR A 27 5.18 0.54 27.92
C THR A 27 3.92 0.28 28.74
N LYS A 28 2.96 -0.49 28.19
CA LYS A 28 1.61 -0.69 28.74
C LYS A 28 0.86 0.63 29.04
N SER A 29 1.32 1.75 28.48
CA SER A 29 0.75 3.08 28.70
C SER A 29 -0.25 3.43 27.60
N ILE A 30 -1.53 3.39 27.94
CA ILE A 30 -2.62 3.73 27.02
C ILE A 30 -2.53 5.21 26.59
N LEU A 31 -2.16 6.12 27.51
CA LEU A 31 -2.03 7.54 27.21
C LEU A 31 -0.95 7.80 26.14
N LEU A 32 0.22 7.17 26.28
CA LEU A 32 1.30 7.27 25.31
C LEU A 32 0.86 6.74 23.94
N PHE A 33 0.15 5.61 23.93
CA PHE A 33 -0.42 5.05 22.70
C PHE A 33 -1.40 6.01 22.01
N ILE A 34 -2.32 6.63 22.75
CA ILE A 34 -3.27 7.60 22.19
C ILE A 34 -2.53 8.80 21.59
N LEU A 35 -1.53 9.34 22.29
CA LEU A 35 -0.74 10.48 21.80
C LEU A 35 0.03 10.14 20.53
N LEU A 36 0.64 8.94 20.44
CA LEU A 36 1.35 8.49 19.25
C LEU A 36 0.40 8.19 18.08
N ALA A 37 -0.74 7.56 18.35
CA ALA A 37 -1.76 7.30 17.33
C ALA A 37 -2.33 8.62 16.77
N PHE A 38 -2.64 9.58 17.64
CA PHE A 38 -3.13 10.88 17.22
C PHE A 38 -2.05 11.69 16.48
N GLY A 39 -0.83 11.77 17.02
CA GLY A 39 0.29 12.47 16.39
C GLY A 39 0.64 11.91 15.01
N SER A 40 0.66 10.58 14.87
CA SER A 40 0.87 9.94 13.57
C SER A 40 -0.27 10.22 12.59
N LEU A 41 -1.54 10.16 13.03
CA LEU A 41 -2.69 10.49 12.19
C LEU A 41 -2.62 11.92 11.64
N VAL A 42 -2.27 12.89 12.49
CA VAL A 42 -2.07 14.29 12.10
C VAL A 42 -0.93 14.38 11.08
N GLY A 43 0.22 13.76 11.36
CA GLY A 43 1.38 13.73 10.45
C GLY A 43 1.04 13.15 9.08
N ILE A 44 0.36 12.00 9.04
CA ILE A 44 -0.10 11.33 7.80
C ILE A 44 -1.06 12.24 7.03
N THR A 45 -1.99 12.88 7.72
CA THR A 45 -2.96 13.81 7.09
C THR A 45 -2.25 15.00 6.47
N LEU A 46 -1.28 15.61 7.17
CA LEU A 46 -0.47 16.72 6.64
C LEU A 46 0.34 16.29 5.41
N ILE A 47 0.93 15.10 5.43
CA ILE A 47 1.65 14.52 4.29
C ILE A 47 0.70 14.34 3.08
N LEU A 48 -0.49 13.77 3.30
CA LEU A 48 -1.49 13.58 2.25
C LEU A 48 -1.98 14.91 1.66
N ILE A 49 -2.22 15.93 2.50
CA ILE A 49 -2.59 17.29 2.06
C ILE A 49 -1.47 17.88 1.20
N TYR A 50 -0.22 17.79 1.66
CA TYR A 50 0.95 18.29 0.92
C TYR A 50 1.08 17.63 -0.46
N ILE A 51 0.98 16.30 -0.51
CA ILE A 51 1.03 15.52 -1.76
C ILE A 51 -0.14 15.89 -2.68
N SER A 52 -1.36 15.96 -2.15
CA SER A 52 -2.55 16.33 -2.91
C SER A 52 -2.38 17.71 -3.56
N ARG A 53 -1.91 18.71 -2.80
CA ARG A 53 -1.58 20.04 -3.33
C ARG A 53 -0.53 19.98 -4.42
N LYS A 54 0.53 19.18 -4.25
CA LYS A 54 1.59 19.01 -5.27
C LYS A 54 1.04 18.35 -6.54
N ILE A 55 0.11 17.40 -6.41
CA ILE A 55 -0.52 16.69 -7.52
C ILE A 55 -1.56 17.52 -8.24
N LEU A 56 -2.27 18.41 -7.55
CA LEU A 56 -3.23 19.33 -8.15
C LEU A 56 -2.57 20.33 -9.10
N LYS A 57 -1.34 20.76 -8.81
CA LYS A 57 -0.56 21.68 -9.66
C LYS A 57 -0.04 21.04 -10.96
N ILE A 58 -0.20 19.74 -11.14
CA ILE A 58 0.27 19.03 -12.33
C ILE A 58 -0.81 19.10 -13.39
N ASP A 59 -0.44 19.56 -14.59
CA ASP A 59 -1.28 19.39 -15.77
C ASP A 59 -1.28 17.90 -16.19
N LYS A 60 -2.45 17.27 -16.03
CA LYS A 60 -2.68 15.85 -16.33
C LYS A 60 -3.26 15.67 -17.75
N GLY A 61 -3.74 16.74 -18.38
CA GLY A 61 -4.66 16.66 -19.52
C GLY A 61 -6.04 16.15 -19.13
N ARG A 62 -6.84 15.75 -20.12
CA ARG A 62 -8.20 15.23 -19.90
C ARG A 62 -8.18 13.83 -19.31
N LEU A 63 -9.13 13.54 -18.43
CA LEU A 63 -9.35 12.19 -17.91
C LEU A 63 -9.89 11.32 -19.05
N LYS A 64 -9.16 10.26 -19.41
CA LYS A 64 -9.62 9.28 -20.41
C LYS A 64 -10.43 8.17 -19.75
N LYS A 65 -9.99 7.68 -18.60
CA LYS A 65 -10.61 6.51 -17.94
C LYS A 65 -10.29 6.44 -16.45
N GLU A 66 -11.19 5.83 -15.68
CA GLU A 66 -10.93 5.41 -14.30
C GLU A 66 -11.12 3.89 -14.20
N VAL A 67 -10.18 3.20 -13.56
CA VAL A 67 -10.20 1.75 -13.39
C VAL A 67 -9.84 1.41 -11.95
N LYS A 68 -10.60 0.53 -11.30
CA LYS A 68 -10.23 -0.07 -10.01
C LYS A 68 -9.59 -1.43 -10.28
N ARG A 69 -8.33 -1.63 -9.87
CA ARG A 69 -7.63 -2.90 -10.07
C ARG A 69 -6.87 -3.34 -8.84
N ILE A 70 -6.95 -4.63 -8.54
CA ILE A 70 -6.16 -5.28 -7.51
C ILE A 70 -4.72 -5.33 -7.99
N PHE A 71 -3.81 -4.67 -7.26
CA PHE A 71 -2.41 -5.03 -7.29
C PHE A 71 -2.25 -6.21 -6.34
N GLY A 72 -1.74 -7.33 -6.84
CA GLY A 72 -1.37 -8.46 -6.00
C GLY A 72 -1.82 -9.80 -6.58
N ASN A 73 -0.94 -10.79 -6.44
CA ASN A 73 -1.29 -12.19 -6.69
C ASN A 73 -2.25 -12.69 -5.58
N ARG A 74 -3.22 -13.54 -5.93
CA ARG A 74 -4.09 -14.24 -4.97
C ARG A 74 -3.29 -15.02 -3.92
N VAL A 75 -2.05 -15.44 -4.26
CA VAL A 75 -1.12 -16.07 -3.32
C VAL A 75 -0.87 -15.22 -2.07
N TYR A 76 -0.77 -13.89 -2.18
CA TYR A 76 -0.58 -13.02 -1.01
C TYR A 76 -1.79 -13.01 -0.08
N LYS A 77 -3.01 -13.21 -0.60
CA LYS A 77 -4.22 -13.36 0.22
C LYS A 77 -4.16 -14.64 1.06
N ILE A 78 -3.73 -15.75 0.45
CA ILE A 78 -3.57 -17.04 1.14
C ILE A 78 -2.45 -16.93 2.19
N LEU A 79 -1.33 -16.33 1.82
CA LEU A 79 -0.17 -16.18 2.70
C LEU A 79 -0.47 -15.28 3.90
N ARG A 80 -1.27 -14.21 3.70
CA ARG A 80 -1.83 -13.42 4.80
C ARG A 80 -2.67 -14.28 5.75
N LEU A 81 -3.58 -15.10 5.21
CA LEU A 81 -4.44 -15.96 6.04
C LEU A 81 -3.61 -16.97 6.83
N MET A 82 -2.63 -17.61 6.21
CA MET A 82 -1.70 -18.54 6.87
C MET A 82 -0.93 -17.86 8.01
N LEU A 83 -0.45 -16.63 7.81
CA LEU A 83 0.26 -15.90 8.87
C LEU A 83 -0.64 -15.51 10.04
N VAL A 84 -1.88 -15.09 9.78
CA VAL A 84 -2.85 -14.77 10.84
C VAL A 84 -3.23 -16.03 11.63
N LEU A 85 -3.45 -17.15 10.95
CA LEU A 85 -3.75 -18.43 11.61
C LEU A 85 -2.53 -18.96 12.37
N GLY A 86 -1.34 -18.87 11.80
CA GLY A 86 -0.08 -19.23 12.46
C GLY A 86 0.18 -18.38 13.70
N TYR A 87 -0.11 -17.07 13.63
CA TYR A 87 -0.07 -16.15 14.76
C TYR A 87 -1.04 -16.56 15.88
N ALA A 88 -2.31 -16.80 15.53
CA ALA A 88 -3.32 -17.24 16.50
C ALA A 88 -2.95 -18.57 17.15
N GLY A 89 -2.46 -19.53 16.36
CA GLY A 89 -1.96 -20.81 16.87
C GLY A 89 -0.74 -20.65 17.79
N PHE A 90 0.20 -19.77 17.44
CA PHE A 90 1.38 -19.52 18.27
C PHE A 90 1.01 -18.87 19.60
N ILE A 91 0.09 -17.89 19.62
CA ILE A 91 -0.44 -17.34 20.88
C ILE A 91 -1.08 -18.43 21.73
N TYR A 92 -1.92 -19.26 21.11
CA TYR A 92 -2.62 -20.33 21.81
C TYR A 92 -1.66 -21.34 22.44
N PHE A 93 -0.66 -21.80 21.71
CA PHE A 93 0.29 -22.82 22.19
C PHE A 93 1.37 -22.27 23.13
N SER A 94 1.86 -21.04 22.91
CA SER A 94 2.94 -20.51 23.74
C SER A 94 2.47 -20.21 25.17
N GLY A 95 1.16 -20.07 25.42
CA GLY A 95 0.57 -19.79 26.74
C GLY A 95 1.09 -18.51 27.40
N THR A 96 1.96 -17.77 26.71
CA THR A 96 2.78 -16.70 27.26
C THR A 96 2.72 -15.50 26.33
N PHE A 97 2.22 -14.39 26.87
CA PHE A 97 2.33 -13.07 26.26
C PHE A 97 3.80 -12.59 26.12
N TYR A 98 4.76 -13.30 26.72
CA TYR A 98 6.10 -12.78 26.93
C TYR A 98 6.96 -12.71 25.69
N ASN A 99 6.74 -13.55 24.67
CA ASN A 99 7.44 -13.39 23.40
C ASN A 99 6.72 -12.40 22.46
N SER A 100 6.34 -11.26 23.05
CA SER A 100 5.71 -10.12 22.38
C SER A 100 6.48 -9.67 21.14
N ALA A 101 7.82 -9.79 21.14
CA ALA A 101 8.67 -9.47 19.99
C ALA A 101 8.49 -10.42 18.79
N VAL A 102 8.37 -11.73 19.03
CA VAL A 102 8.14 -12.73 17.95
C VAL A 102 6.74 -12.58 17.38
N LEU A 103 5.75 -12.47 18.26
CA LEU A 103 4.35 -12.18 17.89
C LEU A 103 4.25 -10.88 17.07
N PHE A 104 5.02 -9.86 17.46
CA PHE A 104 5.12 -8.59 16.77
C PHE A 104 5.71 -8.72 15.37
N PHE A 105 6.82 -9.46 15.21
CA PHE A 105 7.44 -9.68 13.90
C PHE A 105 6.47 -10.37 12.93
N ILE A 106 5.75 -11.40 13.42
CA ILE A 106 4.72 -12.09 12.63
C ILE A 106 3.60 -11.12 12.25
N PHE A 107 3.13 -10.27 13.18
CA PHE A 107 2.09 -9.28 12.90
C PHE A 107 2.52 -8.25 11.86
N ILE A 108 3.74 -7.70 11.95
CA ILE A 108 4.29 -6.79 10.91
C ILE A 108 4.32 -7.48 9.56
N VAL A 109 4.84 -8.70 9.50
CA VAL A 109 4.98 -9.45 8.25
C VAL A 109 3.60 -9.70 7.64
N ALA A 110 2.63 -10.16 8.44
CA ALA A 110 1.25 -10.36 8.01
C ALA A 110 0.59 -9.08 7.49
N PHE A 111 0.79 -7.95 8.19
CA PHE A 111 0.22 -6.66 7.81
C PHE A 111 0.88 -6.10 6.55
N THR A 112 2.21 -6.19 6.45
CA THR A 112 2.95 -5.78 5.25
C THR A 112 2.49 -6.60 4.05
N ILE A 113 2.33 -7.92 4.19
CA ILE A 113 1.83 -8.82 3.14
C ILE A 113 0.40 -8.47 2.73
N SER A 114 -0.45 -8.05 3.67
CA SER A 114 -1.81 -7.58 3.37
C SER A 114 -1.82 -6.41 2.38
N GLU A 115 -0.90 -5.45 2.52
CA GLU A 115 -0.82 -4.29 1.63
C GLU A 115 -0.35 -4.67 0.21
N PHE A 116 0.22 -5.86 -0.01
CA PHE A 116 0.53 -6.36 -1.35
C PHE A 116 -0.72 -6.79 -2.13
N TYR A 117 -1.85 -7.06 -1.45
CA TYR A 117 -3.12 -7.44 -2.05
C TYR A 117 -4.17 -6.34 -1.79
N LYS A 118 -4.05 -5.24 -2.52
CA LYS A 118 -4.95 -4.09 -2.36
C LYS A 118 -5.48 -3.65 -3.73
N THR A 119 -6.74 -3.23 -3.75
CA THR A 119 -7.33 -2.60 -4.94
C THR A 119 -6.92 -1.15 -4.99
N TYR A 120 -6.30 -0.76 -6.09
CA TYR A 120 -5.90 0.61 -6.36
C TYR A 120 -6.85 1.22 -7.39
N ARG A 121 -7.24 2.46 -7.16
CA ARG A 121 -7.94 3.31 -8.09
C ARG A 121 -6.94 3.99 -9.00
N ILE A 122 -7.03 3.70 -10.29
CA ILE A 122 -6.12 4.16 -11.32
C ILE A 122 -6.90 5.06 -12.28
N ARG A 123 -6.53 6.33 -12.35
CA ARG A 123 -7.08 7.29 -13.31
C ARG A 123 -6.08 7.52 -14.42
N ILE A 124 -6.49 7.22 -15.64
CA ILE A 124 -5.68 7.37 -16.85
C ILE A 124 -6.04 8.70 -17.49
N TYR A 125 -5.05 9.55 -17.64
CA TYR A 125 -5.16 10.83 -18.29
C TYR A 125 -4.35 10.85 -19.59
N GLU A 126 -4.50 11.89 -20.38
CA GLU A 126 -3.71 12.09 -21.60
C GLU A 126 -2.21 12.10 -21.36
N LYS A 127 -1.74 12.71 -20.26
CA LYS A 127 -0.30 12.88 -20.00
C LYS A 127 0.32 11.79 -19.12
N GLY A 128 -0.50 10.90 -18.56
CA GLY A 128 -0.02 9.85 -17.68
C GLY A 128 -1.10 9.23 -16.82
N ILE A 129 -0.70 8.64 -15.70
CA ILE A 129 -1.58 7.87 -14.82
C ILE A 129 -1.46 8.38 -13.38
N LEU A 130 -2.61 8.55 -12.73
CA LEU A 130 -2.73 8.88 -11.31
C LEU A 130 -3.21 7.64 -10.54
N ILE A 131 -2.45 7.22 -9.53
CA ILE A 131 -2.78 6.09 -8.67
C ILE A 131 -3.20 6.61 -7.30
N GLU A 132 -4.39 6.22 -6.85
CA GLU A 132 -4.99 6.55 -5.54
C GLU A 132 -5.03 8.06 -5.22
N GLY A 133 -4.85 8.92 -6.23
CA GLY A 133 -4.73 10.36 -6.01
C GLY A 133 -3.39 10.81 -5.38
N ILE A 134 -2.48 9.90 -5.07
CA ILE A 134 -1.22 10.18 -4.33
C ILE A 134 0.05 10.06 -5.18
N ALA A 135 -0.04 9.50 -6.40
CA ALA A 135 1.10 9.41 -7.31
C ALA A 135 0.70 9.59 -8.76
N PHE A 136 1.32 10.55 -9.44
CA PHE A 136 1.22 10.73 -10.88
C PHE A 136 2.51 10.29 -11.56
N TYR A 137 2.37 9.46 -12.59
CA TYR A 137 3.45 8.97 -13.45
C TYR A 137 3.17 9.41 -14.89
N SER A 138 4.12 10.08 -15.52
CA SER A 138 4.02 10.40 -16.95
C SER A 138 4.17 9.13 -17.79
N TRP A 139 3.71 9.17 -19.04
CA TRP A 139 3.86 8.02 -19.95
C TRP A 139 5.32 7.62 -20.19
N GLU A 140 6.26 8.56 -20.13
CA GLU A 140 7.70 8.30 -20.24
C GLU A 140 8.25 7.42 -19.10
N GLU A 141 7.57 7.43 -17.94
CA GLU A 141 7.90 6.63 -16.75
C GLU A 141 7.24 5.25 -16.75
N ILE A 142 6.40 4.95 -17.74
CA ILE A 142 5.59 3.74 -17.82
C ILE A 142 5.93 2.97 -19.09
N GLU A 143 6.44 1.76 -18.94
CA GLU A 143 6.53 0.79 -20.02
C GLU A 143 5.13 0.21 -20.30
N LYS A 144 4.63 0.39 -21.52
CA LYS A 144 3.35 -0.15 -21.98
C LYS A 144 3.61 -1.36 -22.87
N THR A 145 3.00 -2.49 -22.53
CA THR A 145 3.01 -3.71 -23.35
C THR A 145 1.58 -4.14 -23.62
N THR A 146 1.20 -4.27 -24.89
CA THR A 146 -0.14 -4.69 -25.27
C THR A 146 -0.11 -6.15 -25.71
N ASN A 147 -0.91 -7.00 -25.05
CA ASN A 147 -1.15 -8.37 -25.46
C ASN A 147 -2.49 -8.42 -26.22
N LYS A 148 -2.43 -8.53 -27.55
CA LYS A 148 -3.61 -8.54 -28.42
C LYS A 148 -4.47 -9.80 -28.19
N ASP A 149 -3.84 -10.95 -27.99
CA ASP A 149 -4.54 -12.24 -27.83
C ASP A 149 -5.44 -12.26 -26.59
N LYS A 150 -4.99 -11.64 -25.50
CA LYS A 150 -5.76 -11.55 -24.24
C LYS A 150 -6.60 -10.28 -24.14
N ASN A 151 -6.51 -9.38 -25.13
CA ASN A 151 -7.06 -8.02 -25.07
C ASN A 151 -6.62 -7.28 -23.78
N GLN A 152 -5.32 -7.29 -23.47
CA GLN A 152 -4.81 -6.68 -22.23
C GLN A 152 -3.69 -5.68 -22.50
N THR A 153 -3.76 -4.52 -21.85
CA THR A 153 -2.64 -3.59 -21.71
C THR A 153 -1.96 -3.81 -20.36
N ILE A 154 -0.68 -4.15 -20.39
CA ILE A 154 0.16 -4.28 -19.22
C ILE A 154 1.00 -3.01 -19.09
N LEU A 155 0.85 -2.30 -17.98
CA LEU A 155 1.62 -1.10 -17.68
C LEU A 155 2.59 -1.41 -16.55
N LYS A 156 3.87 -1.15 -16.77
CA LYS A 156 4.93 -1.34 -15.78
C LYS A 156 5.60 -0.01 -15.52
N ILE A 157 5.54 0.45 -14.28
CA ILE A 157 6.20 1.69 -13.88
C ILE A 157 7.70 1.40 -13.72
N LYS A 158 8.55 2.23 -14.33
CA LYS A 158 10.01 2.10 -14.22
C LYS A 158 10.45 2.16 -12.75
N GLY A 159 11.33 1.25 -12.36
CA GLY A 159 11.83 1.13 -10.98
C GLY A 159 10.89 0.42 -9.99
N ILE A 160 9.64 0.11 -10.37
CA ILE A 160 8.72 -0.65 -9.52
C ILE A 160 8.55 -2.06 -10.11
N PRO A 161 8.79 -3.14 -9.35
CA PRO A 161 8.72 -4.51 -9.86
C PRO A 161 7.29 -4.99 -10.16
N LYS A 162 6.27 -4.14 -10.05
CA LYS A 162 4.86 -4.50 -10.23
C LYS A 162 4.31 -4.02 -11.58
N LYS A 163 3.53 -4.90 -12.21
CA LYS A 163 2.81 -4.66 -13.46
C LYS A 163 1.32 -4.45 -13.17
N ILE A 164 0.70 -3.53 -13.90
CA ILE A 164 -0.72 -3.22 -13.86
C ILE A 164 -1.33 -3.80 -15.12
N VAL A 165 -2.15 -4.83 -14.98
CA VAL A 165 -2.85 -5.44 -16.12
C VAL A 165 -4.23 -4.80 -16.25
N ILE A 166 -4.51 -4.26 -17.43
CA ILE A 166 -5.78 -3.67 -17.81
C ILE A 166 -6.36 -4.56 -18.90
N ASN A 167 -7.53 -5.17 -18.66
CA ASN A 167 -8.14 -6.13 -19.58
C ASN A 167 -8.80 -5.50 -20.82
N GLU A 168 -8.20 -4.41 -21.34
CA GLU A 168 -8.57 -3.76 -22.59
C GLU A 168 -7.32 -3.11 -23.22
N ILE A 169 -7.35 -2.90 -24.53
CA ILE A 169 -6.32 -2.14 -25.26
C ILE A 169 -6.55 -0.64 -25.05
N ILE A 170 -5.58 0.04 -24.44
CA ILE A 170 -5.47 1.51 -24.37
C ILE A 170 -4.54 1.98 -25.47
#